data_AF-A0A382Z2F1-F1
#
_entry.id   AF-A0A382Z2F1-F1
#
_cell.length_a   1.000
_cell.length_b   1.000
_cell.length_c   1.000
_cell.angle_alpha   90.00
_cell.angle_beta   90.00
_cell.angle_gamma   90.00
#
_symmetry.space_group_name_H-M   'P 1'
#
loop_
_entity.id
_entity.type
_entity.pdbx_description
1 polymer ?
#
loop_
_entity_poly.entity_id
_entity_poly.type
_entity_poly.pdbx_seq_one_letter_code
_entity_poly.pdbx_strand_id
1 'polypeptide(L)'
;MGKIAIIGSGPCGLSMLRSFQQAEFKGEKIPEIVCFEKQEDWGGLWNYSWRTGSDQYGDPVPNSMYRYLWSNGPKECLEFADYTFDEHFGKPIPSFPPREVLYDYILGRAHKADVKKYIRFNTIVSNVIYNGSEFEITSLNKKEKNISKEKFDYLVVASGHFSVPYIPEYEGMKSFPGRILHSHDFRDAEEFRGKDLIV
;
A
#
# COMPACT_ATOMS: atom_id res chain seq x y z
N MET A 1 -4.72 -14.48 24.87
CA MET A 1 -5.04 -13.36 23.96
C MET A 1 -4.32 -13.69 22.66
N GLY A 2 -5.01 -13.64 21.53
CA GLY A 2 -4.47 -14.20 20.27
C GLY A 2 -3.39 -13.35 19.62
N LYS A 3 -2.89 -13.82 18.48
CA LYS A 3 -1.91 -13.17 17.61
C LYS A 3 -2.53 -12.96 16.23
N ILE A 4 -2.42 -11.75 15.70
CA ILE A 4 -3.05 -11.32 14.45
C ILE A 4 -1.98 -10.93 13.43
N ALA A 5 -2.13 -11.47 12.21
CA ALA A 5 -1.37 -11.03 11.05
C ALA A 5 -2.17 -10.04 10.21
N ILE A 6 -1.51 -8.98 9.76
CA ILE A 6 -2.03 -8.04 8.76
C ILE A 6 -1.10 -8.08 7.55
N ILE A 7 -1.63 -8.32 6.35
CA ILE A 7 -0.84 -8.31 5.11
C ILE A 7 -1.05 -6.99 4.38
N GLY A 8 -0.03 -6.14 4.37
CA GLY A 8 0.00 -4.83 3.72
C GLY A 8 -0.17 -3.68 4.71
N SER A 9 0.67 -2.64 4.54
CA SER A 9 0.64 -1.39 5.30
C SER A 9 0.24 -0.18 4.43
N GLY A 10 -0.64 -0.43 3.44
CA GLY A 10 -1.41 0.60 2.77
C GLY A 10 -2.52 1.18 3.66
N PRO A 11 -3.37 2.10 3.15
CA PRO A 11 -4.41 2.76 3.95
C PRO A 11 -5.31 1.80 4.74
N CYS A 12 -5.68 0.65 4.17
CA CYS A 12 -6.50 -0.35 4.87
C CYS A 12 -5.75 -1.01 6.04
N GLY A 13 -4.50 -1.43 5.83
CA GLY A 13 -3.69 -2.05 6.89
C GLY A 13 -3.34 -1.07 8.01
N LEU A 14 -2.99 0.18 7.66
CA LEU A 14 -2.76 1.26 8.63
C LEU A 14 -4.04 1.58 9.42
N SER A 15 -5.21 1.54 8.78
CA SER A 15 -6.49 1.71 9.48
C SER A 15 -6.77 0.57 10.45
N MET A 16 -6.42 -0.68 10.10
CA MET A 16 -6.55 -1.82 11.02
C MET A 16 -5.64 -1.66 12.25
N LEU A 17 -4.39 -1.27 12.03
CA LEU A 17 -3.45 -0.97 13.12
C LEU A 17 -3.97 0.16 14.01
N ARG A 18 -4.52 1.23 13.41
CA ARG A 18 -5.13 2.35 14.13
C ARG A 18 -6.32 1.90 14.98
N SER A 19 -7.18 1.02 14.47
CA SER A 19 -8.32 0.49 15.21
C SER A 19 -7.89 -0.25 16.49
N PHE A 20 -6.86 -1.11 16.41
CA PHE A 20 -6.32 -1.76 17.61
C PHE A 20 -5.71 -0.75 18.57
N GLN A 21 -4.94 0.21 18.06
CA GLN A 21 -4.34 1.23 18.90
C GLN A 21 -5.40 2.09 19.63
N GLN A 22 -6.53 2.41 18.99
CA GLN A 22 -7.64 3.09 19.64
C GLN A 22 -8.28 2.25 20.75
N ALA A 23 -8.42 0.94 20.55
CA ALA A 23 -8.94 0.04 21.57
C ALA A 23 -7.99 -0.02 22.79
N GLU A 24 -6.69 -0.15 22.55
CA GLU A 24 -5.67 -0.10 23.60
C GLU A 24 -5.71 1.23 24.37
N PHE A 25 -5.84 2.36 23.66
CA PHE A 25 -5.96 3.67 24.28
C PHE A 25 -7.22 3.81 25.18
N LYS A 26 -8.30 3.08 24.85
CA LYS A 26 -9.52 3.00 25.68
C LYS A 26 -9.38 2.03 26.86
N GLY A 27 -8.22 1.41 27.05
CA GLY A 27 -7.94 0.46 28.12
C GLY A 27 -8.36 -0.97 27.80
N GLU A 28 -8.72 -1.27 26.55
CA GLU A 28 -8.99 -2.64 26.12
C GLU A 28 -7.67 -3.41 25.93
N LYS A 29 -7.69 -4.71 26.23
CA LYS A 29 -6.53 -5.55 25.96
C LYS A 29 -6.51 -5.91 24.47
N ILE A 30 -5.39 -5.64 23.79
CA ILE A 30 -5.24 -5.94 22.36
C ILE A 30 -4.37 -7.20 22.13
N PRO A 31 -4.61 -7.95 21.05
CA PRO A 31 -3.77 -9.09 20.68
C PRO A 31 -2.34 -8.67 20.33
N GLU A 32 -1.45 -9.66 20.23
CA GLU A 32 -0.16 -9.43 19.55
C GLU A 32 -0.44 -9.17 18.06
N ILE A 33 0.17 -8.13 17.49
CA ILE A 33 -0.06 -7.71 16.10
C ILE A 33 1.26 -7.73 15.34
N VAL A 34 1.23 -8.36 14.16
CA VAL A 34 2.30 -8.30 13.17
C VAL A 34 1.73 -7.89 11.83
N CYS A 35 2.25 -6.80 11.28
CA CYS A 35 1.94 -6.36 9.93
C CYS A 35 3.12 -6.65 9.00
N PHE A 36 2.86 -7.27 7.85
CA PHE A 36 3.88 -7.58 6.84
C PHE A 36 3.73 -6.60 5.67
N GLU A 37 4.81 -5.90 5.31
CA GLU A 37 4.84 -4.98 4.17
C GLU A 37 5.97 -5.36 3.22
N LYS A 38 5.62 -5.57 1.94
CA LYS A 38 6.61 -5.95 0.92
C LYS A 38 7.50 -4.79 0.50
N GLN A 39 7.02 -3.56 0.60
CA GLN A 39 7.77 -2.35 0.30
C GLN A 39 8.75 -2.00 1.43
N GLU A 40 9.66 -1.08 1.16
CA GLU A 40 10.62 -0.60 2.16
C GLU A 40 10.03 0.39 3.16
N ASP A 41 8.89 0.99 2.82
CA ASP A 41 8.10 1.86 3.68
C ASP A 41 6.60 1.68 3.40
N TRP A 42 5.77 2.18 4.31
CA TRP A 42 4.31 2.09 4.29
C TRP A 42 3.64 3.04 3.27
N GLY A 43 2.31 2.99 3.22
CA GLY A 43 1.48 3.89 2.40
C GLY A 43 0.88 3.21 1.16
N GLY A 44 1.29 1.97 0.85
CA GLY A 44 0.69 1.19 -0.24
C GLY A 44 0.88 1.88 -1.59
N LEU A 45 -0.21 2.09 -2.34
CA LEU A 45 -0.18 2.78 -3.62
C LEU A 45 0.33 4.23 -3.53
N TRP A 46 0.13 4.90 -2.39
CA TRP A 46 0.51 6.30 -2.19
C TRP A 46 2.03 6.51 -2.06
N ASN A 47 2.77 5.45 -1.73
CA ASN A 47 4.22 5.46 -1.74
C ASN A 47 4.68 5.44 -3.21
N TYR A 48 5.21 6.54 -3.74
CA TYR A 48 5.60 6.59 -5.15
C TYR A 48 6.92 5.87 -5.39
N SER A 49 7.02 5.16 -6.51
CA SER A 49 8.26 4.55 -6.98
C SER A 49 8.42 4.82 -8.46
N TRP A 50 9.65 5.17 -8.88
CA TRP A 50 9.97 5.31 -10.30
C TRP A 50 10.09 3.96 -11.01
N ARG A 51 10.22 2.85 -10.28
CA ARG A 51 10.37 1.51 -10.83
C ARG A 51 9.06 1.03 -11.46
N THR A 52 9.16 0.23 -12.52
CA THR A 52 8.06 -0.43 -13.25
C THR A 52 8.41 -1.90 -13.46
N GLY A 53 7.42 -2.77 -13.64
CA GLY A 53 7.65 -4.22 -13.71
C GLY A 53 8.11 -4.80 -12.36
N SER A 54 9.42 -4.91 -12.13
CA SER A 54 10.02 -5.52 -10.94
C SER A 54 10.83 -4.54 -10.08
N ASP A 55 10.83 -4.76 -8.77
CA ASP A 55 11.65 -4.03 -7.81
C ASP A 55 13.12 -4.55 -7.77
N GLN A 56 13.95 -3.99 -6.89
CA GLN A 56 15.36 -4.38 -6.75
C GLN A 56 15.60 -5.84 -6.28
N TYR A 57 14.54 -6.53 -5.84
CA TYR A 57 14.57 -7.93 -5.41
C TYR A 57 13.93 -8.87 -6.43
N GLY A 58 13.40 -8.33 -7.54
CA GLY A 58 12.74 -9.08 -8.60
C GLY A 58 11.23 -9.22 -8.43
N ASP A 59 10.64 -8.65 -7.38
CA ASP A 59 9.21 -8.76 -7.11
C ASP A 59 8.39 -7.75 -7.92
N PRO A 60 7.14 -8.07 -8.31
CA PRO A 60 6.27 -7.11 -8.97
C PRO A 60 6.10 -5.83 -8.15
N VAL A 61 6.38 -4.69 -8.79
CA VAL A 61 6.19 -3.35 -8.21
C VAL A 61 4.70 -3.18 -7.90
N PRO A 62 4.29 -2.81 -6.67
CA PRO A 62 2.88 -2.59 -6.38
C PRO A 62 2.35 -1.24 -6.89
N ASN A 63 3.24 -0.28 -7.10
CA ASN A 63 2.89 1.12 -7.27
C ASN A 63 2.38 1.37 -8.69
N SER A 64 1.16 1.90 -8.80
CA SER A 64 0.53 2.32 -10.06
C SER A 64 0.37 3.84 -10.17
N MET A 65 0.90 4.59 -9.20
CA MET A 65 0.84 6.05 -9.20
C MET A 65 1.98 6.66 -10.00
N TYR A 66 1.71 7.82 -10.59
CA TYR A 66 2.60 8.53 -11.50
C TYR A 66 2.93 9.94 -10.99
N ARG A 67 3.94 10.57 -11.59
CA ARG A 67 4.26 11.98 -11.35
C ARG A 67 3.06 12.85 -11.71
N TYR A 68 2.88 13.93 -10.97
CA TYR A 68 1.77 14.88 -11.16
C TYR A 68 0.38 14.28 -10.89
N LEU A 69 0.26 13.15 -10.17
CA LEU A 69 -1.03 12.62 -9.75
C LEU A 69 -1.64 13.51 -8.65
N TRP A 70 -2.91 13.85 -8.82
CA TRP A 70 -3.75 14.56 -7.84
C TRP A 70 -4.89 13.65 -7.39
N SER A 71 -5.49 13.98 -6.25
CA SER A 71 -6.73 13.35 -5.81
C SER A 71 -7.75 13.38 -6.96
N ASN A 72 -8.39 12.25 -7.25
CA ASN A 72 -9.41 12.15 -8.29
C ASN A 72 -10.83 12.44 -7.75
N GLY A 73 -10.98 12.56 -6.43
CA GLY A 73 -12.20 12.97 -5.74
C GLY A 73 -11.92 14.06 -4.69
N PRO A 74 -12.96 14.72 -4.18
CA PRO A 74 -12.82 15.72 -3.13
C PRO A 74 -12.29 15.05 -1.84
N LYS A 75 -11.31 15.69 -1.19
CA LYS A 75 -10.68 15.20 0.03
C LYS A 75 -11.68 15.00 1.17
N GLU A 76 -12.75 15.79 1.18
CA GLU A 76 -13.83 15.71 2.17
C GLU A 76 -14.53 14.35 2.15
N CYS A 77 -14.56 13.65 1.01
CA CYS A 77 -15.15 12.31 0.90
C CYS A 77 -14.23 11.19 1.43
N LEU A 78 -12.97 11.50 1.73
CA LEU A 78 -11.95 10.54 2.18
C LEU A 78 -11.29 10.96 3.49
N GLU A 79 -11.83 11.99 4.15
CA GLU A 79 -11.35 12.45 5.45
C GLU A 79 -11.58 11.38 6.53
N PHE A 80 -10.61 11.23 7.43
CA PHE A 80 -10.72 10.28 8.52
C PHE A 80 -11.52 10.94 9.63
N ALA A 81 -12.59 10.27 10.08
CA ALA A 81 -13.44 10.79 11.15
C ALA A 81 -12.70 10.98 12.48
N ASP A 82 -11.54 10.31 12.66
CA ASP A 82 -10.73 10.35 13.88
C ASP A 82 -9.44 11.18 13.75
N TYR A 83 -9.23 11.84 12.61
CA TYR A 83 -8.05 12.63 12.31
C TYR A 83 -8.32 13.54 11.10
N THR A 84 -8.65 14.81 11.35
CA THR A 84 -9.09 15.71 10.27
C THR A 84 -7.93 16.33 9.50
N PHE A 85 -8.20 16.81 8.28
CA PHE A 85 -7.27 17.62 7.50
C PHE A 85 -6.84 18.88 8.25
N ASP A 86 -7.75 19.51 8.99
CA ASP A 86 -7.46 20.70 9.79
C ASP A 86 -6.52 20.37 10.95
N GLU A 87 -6.71 19.23 11.63
CA GLU A 87 -5.81 18.75 12.68
C GLU A 87 -4.40 18.52 12.12
N HIS A 88 -4.30 17.90 10.94
CA HIS A 88 -3.02 17.54 10.35
C HIS A 88 -2.27 18.76 9.78
N PHE A 89 -2.93 19.59 8.97
CA PHE A 89 -2.28 20.69 8.23
C PHE A 89 -2.32 22.03 8.97
N GLY A 90 -3.19 22.19 9.97
CA GLY A 90 -3.36 23.44 10.72
C GLY A 90 -3.88 24.63 9.89
N LYS A 91 -4.31 24.38 8.65
CA LYS A 91 -4.84 25.38 7.72
C LYS A 91 -5.75 24.73 6.68
N PRO A 92 -6.71 25.49 6.12
CA PRO A 92 -7.47 25.03 4.96
C PRO A 92 -6.56 24.75 3.77
N ILE A 93 -6.84 23.66 3.05
CA ILE A 93 -6.20 23.29 1.79
C ILE A 93 -7.26 23.00 0.72
N PRO A 94 -6.94 23.09 -0.58
CA PRO A 94 -7.88 22.77 -1.65
C PRO A 94 -8.40 21.32 -1.58
N SER A 95 -9.61 21.09 -2.08
CA SER A 95 -10.27 19.78 -2.05
C SER A 95 -9.60 18.70 -2.91
N PHE A 96 -8.74 19.09 -3.84
CA PHE A 96 -7.99 18.15 -4.69
C PHE A 96 -6.50 18.35 -4.43
N PRO A 97 -5.94 17.73 -3.38
CA PRO A 97 -4.51 17.79 -3.10
C PRO A 97 -3.69 16.87 -4.03
N PRO A 98 -2.41 17.18 -4.30
CA PRO A 98 -1.51 16.26 -4.98
C PRO A 98 -1.22 15.01 -4.13
N ARG A 99 -0.77 13.92 -4.76
CA ARG A 99 -0.44 12.65 -4.09
C ARG A 99 0.38 12.81 -2.82
N GLU A 100 1.43 13.63 -2.86
CA GLU A 100 2.35 13.84 -1.74
C GLU A 100 1.66 14.39 -0.49
N VAL A 101 0.68 15.27 -0.68
CA VAL A 101 -0.10 15.85 0.41
C VAL A 101 -1.03 14.81 1.03
N LEU A 102 -1.67 13.95 0.23
CA LEU A 102 -2.47 12.85 0.78
C LEU A 102 -1.62 11.77 1.45
N TYR A 103 -0.43 11.49 0.92
CA TYR A 103 0.53 10.59 1.55
C TYR A 103 0.95 11.10 2.93
N ASP A 104 1.30 12.39 3.03
CA ASP A 104 1.63 13.06 4.30
C ASP A 104 0.48 12.95 5.31
N TYR A 105 -0.75 13.26 4.87
CA TYR A 105 -1.95 13.14 5.70
C TYR A 105 -2.21 11.71 6.21
N ILE A 106 -2.13 10.70 5.32
CA ILE A 106 -2.32 9.29 5.69
C ILE A 106 -1.29 8.85 6.73
N LEU A 107 -0.02 9.23 6.52
CA LEU A 107 1.06 8.84 7.42
C LEU A 107 1.05 9.65 8.72
N GLY A 108 0.61 10.91 8.72
CA GLY A 108 0.47 11.72 9.93
C GLY A 108 -0.40 11.03 10.99
N ARG A 109 -1.52 10.43 10.56
CA ARG A 109 -2.38 9.64 11.44
C ARG A 109 -1.66 8.40 12.01
N ALA A 110 -0.95 7.67 11.15
CA ALA A 110 -0.22 6.47 11.55
C ALA A 110 0.95 6.78 12.50
N HIS A 111 1.67 7.88 12.24
CA HIS A 111 2.73 8.39 13.10
C HIS A 111 2.20 8.78 14.47
N LYS A 112 1.10 9.54 14.53
CA LYS A 112 0.46 9.93 15.80
C LYS A 112 0.03 8.72 16.63
N ALA A 113 -0.32 7.61 15.98
CA ALA A 113 -0.70 6.37 16.63
C ALA A 113 0.49 5.45 17.00
N ASP A 114 1.73 5.80 16.62
CA ASP A 114 2.92 4.97 16.89
C ASP A 114 2.76 3.51 16.41
N VAL A 115 2.10 3.29 15.28
CA VAL A 115 1.81 1.93 14.78
C VAL A 115 2.95 1.34 13.94
N LYS A 116 4.00 2.11 13.63
CA LYS A 116 5.13 1.64 12.81
C LYS A 116 5.82 0.43 13.43
N LYS A 117 5.84 0.35 14.78
CA LYS A 117 6.43 -0.75 15.56
C LYS A 117 5.85 -2.14 15.27
N TYR A 118 4.62 -2.21 14.76
CA TYR A 118 3.99 -3.50 14.40
C TYR A 118 4.38 -3.99 13.00
N ILE A 119 5.06 -3.16 12.19
CA ILE A 119 5.26 -3.40 10.76
C ILE A 119 6.66 -3.96 10.49
N ARG A 120 6.69 -5.08 9.79
CA ARG A 120 7.89 -5.69 9.22
C ARG A 120 7.97 -5.34 7.74
N PHE A 121 8.77 -4.32 7.42
CA PHE A 121 9.03 -3.88 6.05
C PHE A 121 9.91 -4.87 5.29
N ASN A 122 9.98 -4.70 3.97
CA ASN A 122 10.74 -5.57 3.07
C ASN A 122 10.38 -7.05 3.24
N THR A 123 9.18 -7.35 3.71
CA THR A 123 8.76 -8.70 4.08
C THR A 123 7.54 -9.11 3.26
N ILE A 124 7.73 -10.08 2.37
CA ILE A 124 6.66 -10.63 1.54
C ILE A 124 6.01 -11.81 2.26
N VAL A 125 4.69 -11.84 2.31
CA VAL A 125 3.96 -13.08 2.61
C VAL A 125 3.80 -13.86 1.30
N SER A 126 4.40 -15.04 1.25
CA SER A 126 4.39 -15.89 0.05
C SER A 126 3.34 -17.00 0.12
N ASN A 127 2.92 -17.40 1.31
CA ASN A 127 1.91 -18.44 1.49
C ASN A 127 1.16 -18.29 2.83
N VAL A 128 -0.11 -18.68 2.83
CA VAL A 128 -0.96 -18.77 4.01
C VAL A 128 -1.71 -20.11 3.96
N ILE A 129 -1.61 -20.90 5.01
CA ILE A 129 -2.34 -22.18 5.15
C ILE A 129 -3.17 -22.13 6.42
N TYR A 130 -4.48 -22.36 6.31
CA TYR A 130 -5.35 -22.58 7.47
C TYR A 130 -5.36 -24.06 7.83
N ASN A 131 -5.00 -24.39 9.07
CA ASN A 131 -4.88 -25.78 9.53
C ASN A 131 -6.11 -26.32 10.30
N GLY A 132 -7.20 -25.54 10.34
CA GLY A 132 -8.41 -25.87 11.09
C GLY A 132 -8.57 -25.08 12.39
N SER A 133 -7.49 -24.50 12.92
CA SER A 133 -7.53 -23.63 14.11
C SER A 133 -6.75 -22.33 13.96
N GLU A 134 -5.66 -22.33 13.20
CA GLU A 134 -4.72 -21.20 13.04
C GLU A 134 -4.31 -21.05 11.57
N PHE A 135 -3.76 -19.88 11.25
CA PHE A 135 -3.08 -19.60 9.99
C PHE A 135 -1.58 -19.77 10.16
N GLU A 136 -0.96 -20.70 9.43
CA GLU A 136 0.49 -20.72 9.22
C GLU A 136 0.83 -19.79 8.05
N ILE A 137 1.62 -18.75 8.32
CA ILE A 137 2.04 -17.77 7.33
C ILE A 137 3.53 -17.95 7.06
N THR A 138 3.86 -18.16 5.78
CA THR A 138 5.25 -18.14 5.30
C THR A 138 5.57 -16.74 4.80
N SER A 139 6.63 -16.14 5.34
CA SER A 139 7.11 -14.82 4.93
C SER A 139 8.59 -14.82 4.59
N LEU A 140 9.02 -13.94 3.69
CA LEU A 140 10.39 -13.75 3.24
C LEU A 140 10.81 -12.29 3.50
N ASN A 141 11.79 -12.07 4.37
CA ASN A 141 12.47 -10.78 4.45
C ASN A 141 13.46 -10.69 3.28
N LYS A 142 13.24 -9.74 2.38
CA LYS A 142 14.03 -9.58 1.15
C LYS A 142 15.43 -9.04 1.39
N LYS A 143 15.62 -8.24 2.46
CA LYS A 143 16.92 -7.68 2.83
C LYS A 143 17.82 -8.76 3.43
N GLU A 144 17.26 -9.53 4.36
CA GLU A 144 18.00 -10.57 5.10
C GLU A 144 18.02 -11.92 4.37
N LYS A 145 17.13 -12.10 3.38
CA LYS A 145 16.93 -13.36 2.64
C LYS A 145 16.56 -14.54 3.55
N ASN A 146 15.85 -14.27 4.65
CA ASN A 146 15.37 -15.31 5.55
C ASN A 146 13.89 -15.61 5.32
N ILE A 147 13.55 -16.89 5.41
CA ILE A 147 12.18 -17.37 5.35
C ILE A 147 11.75 -17.68 6.78
N SER A 148 10.61 -17.14 7.19
CA SER A 148 10.00 -17.39 8.48
C SER A 148 8.62 -18.02 8.31
N LYS A 149 8.29 -18.93 9.22
CA LYS A 149 6.95 -19.49 9.36
C LYS A 149 6.42 -19.18 10.74
N GLU A 150 5.30 -18.48 10.80
CA GLU A 150 4.66 -18.09 12.05
C GLU A 150 3.19 -18.45 12.04
N LYS A 151 2.65 -18.74 13.22
CA LYS A 151 1.24 -19.06 13.42
C LYS A 151 0.49 -17.85 13.96
N PHE A 152 -0.73 -17.67 13.48
CA PHE A 152 -1.63 -16.58 13.84
C PHE A 152 -3.04 -17.12 14.03
N ASP A 153 -3.74 -16.62 15.04
CA ASP A 153 -5.15 -16.96 15.28
C ASP A 153 -6.06 -16.30 14.24
N TYR A 154 -5.70 -15.09 13.79
CA TYR A 154 -6.46 -14.34 12.80
C TYR A 154 -5.58 -13.73 11.72
N LEU A 155 -6.18 -13.55 10.54
CA LEU A 155 -5.56 -12.95 9.38
C LEU A 155 -6.44 -11.83 8.82
N VAL A 156 -5.82 -10.66 8.59
CA VAL A 156 -6.41 -9.54 7.86
C VAL A 156 -5.62 -9.33 6.57
N VAL A 157 -6.30 -9.42 5.42
CA VAL A 157 -5.69 -9.22 4.11
C VAL A 157 -5.97 -7.80 3.62
N ALA A 158 -4.93 -6.98 3.53
CA ALA A 158 -4.98 -5.59 3.10
C ALA A 158 -4.00 -5.32 1.94
N SER A 159 -3.79 -6.31 1.07
CA SER A 159 -2.79 -6.29 -0.01
C SER A 159 -3.19 -5.45 -1.24
N GLY A 160 -4.43 -4.98 -1.31
CA GLY A 160 -4.95 -4.21 -2.44
C GLY A 160 -5.21 -5.05 -3.69
N HIS A 161 -5.78 -4.42 -4.72
CA HIS A 161 -6.19 -5.09 -5.97
C HIS A 161 -6.05 -4.21 -7.24
N PHE A 162 -5.28 -3.11 -7.18
CA PHE A 162 -5.01 -2.21 -8.32
C PHE A 162 -3.54 -2.23 -8.76
N SER A 163 -2.85 -3.34 -8.49
CA SER A 163 -1.42 -3.50 -8.74
C SER A 163 -1.08 -4.64 -9.69
N VAL A 164 -2.01 -5.57 -9.94
CA VAL A 164 -1.83 -6.64 -10.93
C VAL A 164 -2.58 -6.22 -12.19
N PRO A 165 -1.88 -5.90 -13.29
CA PRO A 165 -2.52 -5.39 -14.50
C PRO A 165 -3.26 -6.49 -15.26
N TYR A 166 -4.36 -6.13 -15.91
CA TYR A 166 -4.96 -6.94 -16.97
C TYR A 166 -4.51 -6.37 -18.31
N ILE A 167 -3.75 -7.14 -19.08
CA ILE A 167 -3.19 -6.72 -20.36
C ILE A 167 -3.80 -7.58 -21.47
N PRO A 168 -4.90 -7.13 -22.11
CA PRO A 168 -5.48 -7.83 -23.25
C PRO A 168 -4.55 -7.76 -24.47
N GLU A 169 -4.46 -8.85 -25.23
CA GLU A 169 -3.81 -8.82 -26.55
C GLU A 169 -4.79 -8.28 -27.60
N TYR A 170 -4.29 -7.44 -28.50
CA TYR A 170 -4.99 -6.96 -29.69
C TYR A 170 -4.24 -7.35 -30.96
N GLU A 171 -4.97 -7.49 -32.07
CA GLU A 171 -4.35 -7.69 -33.38
C GLU A 171 -3.42 -6.52 -33.72
N GLY A 172 -2.21 -6.83 -34.20
CA GLY A 172 -1.18 -5.84 -34.52
C GLY A 172 -0.37 -5.32 -33.33
N MET A 173 -0.73 -5.66 -32.08
CA MET A 173 -0.01 -5.20 -30.87
C MET A 173 1.48 -5.57 -30.90
N LYS A 174 1.82 -6.78 -31.36
CA LYS A 174 3.21 -7.28 -31.45
C LYS A 174 4.02 -6.60 -32.55
N SER A 175 3.36 -6.08 -33.59
CA SER A 175 3.99 -5.40 -34.72
C SER A 175 3.92 -3.87 -34.64
N PHE A 176 3.26 -3.32 -33.62
CA PHE A 176 3.18 -1.89 -33.42
C PHE A 176 4.57 -1.33 -33.06
N PRO A 177 5.10 -0.36 -33.84
CA PRO A 177 6.47 0.13 -33.65
C PRO A 177 6.60 1.13 -32.48
N GLY A 178 5.49 1.56 -31.90
CA GLY A 178 5.46 2.50 -30.77
C GLY A 178 5.51 1.79 -29.41
N ARG A 179 5.54 2.59 -28.35
CA ARG A 179 5.50 2.08 -26.99
C ARG A 179 4.08 1.66 -26.62
N ILE A 180 3.95 0.47 -26.04
CA ILE A 180 2.72 -0.02 -25.40
C ILE A 180 3.04 -0.27 -23.93
N LEU A 181 2.22 0.27 -23.04
CA LEU A 181 2.31 0.01 -21.60
C LEU A 181 0.92 -0.04 -20.99
N HIS A 182 0.76 -0.79 -19.90
CA HIS A 182 -0.43 -0.72 -19.06
C HIS A 182 -0.32 0.51 -18.13
N SER A 183 -1.45 1.08 -17.70
CA SER A 183 -1.49 2.25 -16.78
C SER A 183 -0.69 2.04 -15.48
N HIS A 184 -0.57 0.79 -15.04
CA HIS A 184 0.28 0.35 -13.93
C HIS A 184 1.74 0.81 -14.07
N ASP A 185 2.30 0.77 -15.29
CA ASP A 185 3.70 1.11 -15.57
C ASP A 185 3.87 2.57 -16.01
N PHE A 186 2.80 3.36 -16.07
CA PHE A 186 2.90 4.78 -16.40
C PHE A 186 3.56 5.56 -15.24
N ARG A 187 4.48 6.48 -15.55
CA ARG A 187 5.20 7.26 -14.53
C ARG A 187 5.30 8.74 -14.82
N ASP A 188 5.52 9.16 -16.06
CA ASP A 188 5.76 10.57 -16.38
C ASP A 188 5.11 10.94 -17.70
N ALA A 189 4.17 11.89 -17.68
CA ALA A 189 3.52 12.39 -18.88
C ALA A 189 4.50 13.09 -19.83
N GLU A 190 5.62 13.60 -19.32
CA GLU A 190 6.63 14.30 -20.12
C GLU A 190 7.27 13.39 -21.17
N GLU A 191 7.29 12.07 -20.95
CA GLU A 191 7.82 11.11 -21.92
C GLU A 191 7.02 11.09 -23.24
N PHE A 192 5.80 11.62 -23.22
CA PHE A 192 4.88 11.67 -24.35
C PHE A 192 4.66 13.09 -24.91
N ARG A 193 5.45 14.08 -24.48
CA ARG A 193 5.34 15.45 -25.00
C ARG A 193 5.53 15.47 -26.53
N GLY A 194 4.54 16.03 -27.23
CA GLY A 194 4.56 16.14 -28.69
C GLY A 194 4.37 14.80 -29.43
N LYS A 195 3.79 13.80 -28.77
CA LYS A 195 3.43 12.50 -29.37
C LYS A 195 1.92 12.39 -29.55
N ASP A 196 1.52 11.62 -30.55
CA ASP A 196 0.14 11.15 -30.70
C ASP A 196 -0.08 9.93 -29.80
N LEU A 197 -1.13 9.95 -28.98
CA LEU A 197 -1.42 8.92 -27.99
C LEU A 197 -2.77 8.27 -28.23
N ILE A 198 -2.83 6.97 -27.92
CA ILE A 198 -4.08 6.21 -27.77
C ILE A 198 -4.11 5.76 -26.31
N VAL A 199 -5.20 6.07 -25.60
CA VAL A 199 -5.45 5.73 -24.19
C VAL A 199 -6.70 4.88 -24.10
#